data_AF-A0A850VKF3-F1
#
_entry.id   AF-A0A850VKF3-F1
#
_cell.length_a   1.000
_cell.length_b   1.000
_cell.length_c   1.000
_cell.angle_alpha   90.00
_cell.angle_beta   90.00
_cell.angle_gamma   90.00
#
_symmetry.space_group_name_H-M   'P 1'
#
loop_
_entity.id
_entity.type
_entity.pdbx_description
1 polymer ?
#
loop_
_entity_poly.entity_id
_entity_poly.type
_entity_poly.pdbx_seq_one_letter_code
_entity_poly.pdbx_strand_id
1 'polypeptide(L)'
;LIEIFWPIYQHWALYMGDGYVIHVTDHSDTSSTISICTVVKGKKELLEEVAGNHKWRVNNKYDRSHTPRPVQEIIRSAEQWIDKEVPYEGASTSERFVTKLRYGKALPERVSEP
;
A
#
# COMPACT_ATOMS: atom_id res chain seq x y z
N LEU A 1 -5.15 6.59 -3.84
CA LEU A 1 -4.42 6.03 -2.68
C LEU A 1 -5.28 6.26 -1.46
N ILE A 2 -5.34 5.26 -0.59
CA ILE A 2 -6.06 5.31 0.68
C ILE A 2 -5.03 5.26 1.79
N GLU A 3 -5.10 6.22 2.70
CA GLU A 3 -4.30 6.29 3.91
C GLU A 3 -5.17 5.86 5.08
N ILE A 4 -4.73 4.83 5.80
CA ILE A 4 -5.43 4.24 6.94
C ILE A 4 -4.61 4.53 8.20
N PHE A 5 -5.28 5.10 9.20
CA PHE A 5 -4.64 5.55 10.44
C PHE A 5 -4.59 4.42 11.47
N TRP A 6 -3.59 3.55 11.39
CA TRP A 6 -3.32 2.58 12.45
C TRP A 6 -2.65 3.26 13.66
N PRO A 7 -2.69 2.64 14.86
CA PRO A 7 -2.26 3.31 16.09
C PRO A 7 -0.79 3.76 16.10
N ILE A 8 0.08 3.03 15.41
CA ILE A 8 1.54 3.20 15.48
C ILE A 8 2.19 3.61 14.14
N TYR A 9 1.47 3.50 13.02
CA TYR A 9 1.93 3.96 11.71
C TYR A 9 0.74 4.14 10.75
N GLN A 10 0.98 4.75 9.60
CA GLN A 10 0.00 4.89 8.53
C GLN A 10 0.14 3.74 7.56
N HIS A 11 -0.94 2.97 7.41
CA HIS A 11 -1.00 1.93 6.39
C HIS A 11 -1.55 2.50 5.09
N TRP A 12 -1.10 1.96 3.96
CA TRP A 12 -1.44 2.48 2.64
C TRP A 12 -1.99 1.40 1.72
N ALA A 13 -3.05 1.76 1.01
CA ALA A 13 -3.71 0.90 0.05
C ALA A 13 -4.02 1.66 -1.25
N LEU A 14 -4.20 0.91 -2.35
CA LEU A 14 -4.62 1.45 -3.63
C LEU A 14 -6.02 0.92 -3.97
N TYR A 15 -6.97 1.84 -4.13
CA TYR A 15 -8.34 1.50 -4.49
C TYR A 15 -8.41 0.97 -5.93
N MET A 16 -9.08 -0.17 -6.09
CA MET A 16 -9.19 -0.88 -7.36
C MET A 16 -10.57 -0.79 -8.02
N GLY A 17 -11.59 -0.29 -7.30
CA GLY A 17 -12.99 -0.32 -7.73
C GLY A 17 -13.82 -1.26 -6.85
N ASP A 18 -15.14 -1.07 -6.86
CA ASP A 18 -16.12 -1.96 -6.21
C ASP A 18 -15.87 -2.23 -4.72
N GLY A 19 -15.29 -1.26 -4.01
CA GLY A 19 -14.94 -1.39 -2.59
C GLY A 19 -13.63 -2.12 -2.33
N TYR A 20 -12.98 -2.68 -3.34
CA TYR A 20 -11.72 -3.39 -3.21
C TYR A 20 -10.51 -2.47 -3.22
N VAL A 21 -9.51 -2.86 -2.44
CA VAL A 21 -8.18 -2.26 -2.42
C VAL A 21 -7.12 -3.34 -2.57
N ILE A 22 -5.97 -2.95 -3.10
CA ILE A 22 -4.73 -3.71 -2.97
C ILE A 22 -3.79 -3.04 -1.97
N HIS A 23 -3.19 -3.84 -1.10
CA HIS A 23 -2.13 -3.42 -0.20
C HIS A 23 -1.15 -4.56 0.00
N VAL A 24 -0.02 -4.26 0.62
CA VAL A 24 0.91 -5.29 1.09
C VAL A 24 0.75 -5.45 2.59
N THR A 25 0.65 -6.69 3.05
CA THR A 25 0.55 -7.02 4.48
C THR A 25 1.31 -8.30 4.75
N ASP A 26 1.58 -8.57 6.02
CA ASP A 26 2.19 -9.83 6.44
C ASP A 26 1.36 -11.04 5.95
N HIS A 27 2.06 -12.10 5.54
CA HIS A 27 1.47 -13.38 5.16
C HIS A 27 0.83 -14.11 6.36
N SER A 28 1.15 -13.71 7.58
CA SER A 28 0.68 -14.39 8.78
C SER A 28 -0.82 -14.19 9.05
N ASP A 29 -1.64 -15.19 8.69
CA ASP A 29 -3.00 -15.36 9.22
C ASP A 29 -3.00 -15.76 10.72
N THR A 30 -1.83 -15.78 11.36
CA THR A 30 -1.66 -16.15 12.76
C THR A 30 -1.10 -14.97 13.56
N SER A 31 -2.00 -14.32 14.31
CA SER A 31 -1.62 -13.56 15.50
C SER A 31 -0.71 -14.43 16.37
N SER A 32 0.60 -14.20 16.36
CA SER A 32 1.53 -14.40 17.48
C SER A 32 2.98 -14.38 17.00
N THR A 33 3.83 -13.77 17.84
CA THR A 33 5.29 -13.74 17.83
C THR A 33 5.96 -12.78 16.85
N ILE A 34 6.94 -12.07 17.39
CA ILE A 34 7.81 -11.07 16.79
C ILE A 34 8.71 -11.78 15.76
N SER A 35 8.12 -12.28 14.69
CA SER A 35 8.87 -12.66 13.50
C SER A 35 9.21 -11.36 12.80
N ILE A 36 10.50 -11.11 12.56
CA ILE A 36 10.93 -10.04 11.67
C ILE A 36 10.46 -10.49 10.28
N CYS A 37 9.24 -10.12 9.91
CA CYS A 37 8.70 -10.46 8.60
C CYS A 37 9.56 -9.74 7.57
N THR A 38 10.39 -10.51 6.87
CA THR A 38 11.30 -10.01 5.83
C THR A 38 10.55 -9.81 4.52
N VAL A 39 9.34 -10.36 4.40
CA VAL A 39 8.53 -10.38 3.20
C VAL A 39 7.07 -10.09 3.58
N VAL A 40 6.41 -9.27 2.76
CA VAL A 40 4.96 -9.00 2.80
C VAL A 40 4.33 -9.41 1.48
N LYS A 41 3.04 -9.69 1.47
CA LYS A 41 2.30 -10.19 0.31
C LYS A 41 1.27 -9.17 -0.16
N GLY A 42 1.17 -8.99 -1.47
CA GLY A 42 0.11 -8.20 -2.09
C GLY A 42 -1.24 -8.90 -1.96
N LYS A 43 -2.18 -8.31 -1.21
CA LYS A 43 -3.54 -8.82 -1.01
C LYS A 43 -4.55 -7.86 -1.64
N LYS A 44 -5.60 -8.42 -2.25
CA LYS A 44 -6.79 -7.70 -2.71
C LYS A 44 -7.94 -8.01 -1.75
N GLU A 45 -8.38 -7.01 -1.01
CA GLU A 45 -9.36 -7.16 0.08
C GLU A 45 -10.35 -5.99 0.06
N LEU A 46 -11.47 -6.11 0.77
CA LEU A 46 -12.41 -5.00 0.90
C LEU A 46 -11.80 -3.89 1.76
N LEU A 47 -11.97 -2.63 1.36
CA LEU A 47 -11.48 -1.49 2.12
C LEU A 47 -12.02 -1.50 3.57
N GLU A 48 -13.26 -1.92 3.75
CA GLU A 48 -13.90 -2.02 5.07
C GLU A 48 -13.20 -3.06 5.97
N GLU A 49 -12.76 -4.19 5.40
CA GLU A 49 -12.03 -5.22 6.13
C GLU A 49 -10.61 -4.75 6.50
N VAL A 50 -9.92 -4.12 5.54
CA VAL A 50 -8.54 -3.61 5.75
C VAL A 50 -8.51 -2.44 6.73
N ALA A 51 -9.51 -1.55 6.69
CA ALA A 51 -9.62 -0.44 7.63
C ALA A 51 -10.11 -0.91 9.00
N GLY A 52 -11.06 -1.84 9.05
CA GLY A 52 -11.76 -2.22 10.27
C GLY A 52 -12.35 -0.99 10.96
N ASN A 53 -12.01 -0.80 12.24
CA ASN A 53 -12.45 0.36 13.03
C ASN A 53 -11.56 1.61 12.86
N HIS A 54 -10.53 1.54 12.02
CA HIS A 54 -9.60 2.66 11.83
C HIS A 54 -10.17 3.68 10.85
N LYS A 55 -9.89 4.96 11.12
CA LYS A 55 -10.19 6.03 10.18
C LYS A 55 -9.32 5.88 8.93
N TRP A 56 -9.86 6.29 7.79
CA TRP A 56 -9.11 6.36 6.54
C TRP A 56 -9.53 7.58 5.73
N ARG A 57 -8.68 7.96 4.77
CA ARG A 57 -8.98 9.01 3.80
C ARG A 57 -8.39 8.70 2.44
N VAL A 58 -8.99 9.25 1.39
CA VAL A 58 -8.34 9.33 0.07
C VAL A 58 -7.21 10.35 0.17
N ASN A 59 -5.98 9.94 -0.14
CA ASN A 59 -4.81 10.81 -0.08
C ASN A 59 -3.86 10.57 -1.25
N ASN A 60 -4.08 11.26 -2.37
CA ASN A 60 -3.16 11.24 -3.51
C ASN A 60 -2.07 12.32 -3.36
N LYS A 61 -1.29 12.28 -2.27
CA LYS A 61 -0.38 13.38 -1.88
C LYS A 61 0.65 13.82 -2.93
N TYR A 62 1.01 12.94 -3.87
CA TYR A 62 1.99 13.23 -4.92
C TYR A 62 1.39 13.71 -6.25
N ASP A 63 0.06 13.80 -6.39
CA ASP A 63 -0.56 14.24 -7.65
C ASP A 63 -0.15 15.68 -8.06
N ARG A 64 0.28 16.50 -7.09
CA ARG A 64 0.79 17.86 -7.36
C ARG A 64 2.18 17.88 -7.99
N SER A 65 2.98 16.83 -7.77
CA SER A 65 4.38 16.76 -8.23
C SER A 65 4.63 15.63 -9.24
N HIS A 66 3.73 14.66 -9.33
CA HIS A 66 3.84 13.49 -10.19
C HIS A 66 2.52 13.21 -10.90
N THR A 67 2.57 13.13 -12.22
CA THR A 67 1.42 12.72 -13.02
C THR A 67 1.12 11.23 -12.75
N PRO A 68 -0.09 10.86 -12.33
CA PRO A 68 -0.46 9.45 -12.18
C PRO A 68 -0.52 8.77 -13.55
N ARG A 69 -0.27 7.46 -13.58
CA ARG A 69 -0.49 6.65 -14.78
C ARG A 69 -1.98 6.59 -15.12
N PRO A 70 -2.34 6.23 -16.37
CA PRO A 70 -3.73 5.96 -16.72
C PRO A 70 -4.36 4.95 -15.76
N VAL A 71 -5.61 5.18 -15.33
CA VAL A 71 -6.27 4.33 -14.32
C VAL A 71 -6.24 2.86 -14.72
N GLN A 72 -6.53 2.54 -15.98
CA GLN A 72 -6.49 1.17 -16.48
C GLN A 72 -5.12 0.50 -16.33
N GLU A 73 -4.03 1.26 -16.53
CA GLU A 73 -2.68 0.76 -16.32
C GLU A 73 -2.36 0.53 -14.84
N ILE A 74 -2.83 1.43 -13.96
CA ILE A 74 -2.67 1.28 -12.52
C ILE A 74 -3.34 0.00 -12.04
N ILE A 75 -4.60 -0.23 -12.44
CA ILE A 75 -5.37 -1.42 -12.05
C ILE A 75 -4.70 -2.67 -12.60
N ARG A 76 -4.38 -2.71 -13.90
CA ARG A 76 -3.71 -3.85 -14.53
C ARG A 76 -2.38 -4.18 -13.87
N SER A 77 -1.58 -3.16 -13.54
CA SER A 77 -0.32 -3.37 -12.80
C SER A 77 -0.59 -3.89 -11.40
N ALA A 78 -1.58 -3.36 -10.69
CA ALA A 78 -1.91 -3.81 -9.34
C ALA A 78 -2.35 -5.28 -9.30
N GLU A 79 -3.15 -5.72 -10.26
CA GLU A 79 -3.59 -7.13 -10.37
C GLU A 79 -2.39 -8.10 -10.48
N GLN A 80 -1.30 -7.70 -11.12
CA GLN A 80 -0.09 -8.53 -11.25
C GLN A 80 0.65 -8.75 -9.92
N TRP A 81 0.39 -7.90 -8.92
CA TRP A 81 0.99 -7.97 -7.59
C TRP A 81 0.13 -8.72 -6.58
N ILE A 82 -1.08 -9.16 -6.97
CA ILE A 82 -1.89 -10.03 -6.13
C ILE A 82 -1.14 -11.34 -5.92
N ASP A 83 -1.10 -11.77 -4.67
CA ASP A 83 -0.37 -12.93 -4.18
C ASP A 83 1.16 -12.89 -4.38
N LYS A 84 1.73 -11.74 -4.76
CA LYS A 84 3.18 -11.59 -4.90
C LYS A 84 3.83 -11.12 -3.62
N GLU A 85 5.00 -11.66 -3.38
CA GLU A 85 5.88 -11.28 -2.28
C GLU A 85 6.66 -10.01 -2.62
N VAL A 86 6.82 -9.15 -1.61
CA VAL A 86 7.54 -7.88 -1.67
C VAL A 86 8.45 -7.81 -0.44
N PRO A 87 9.72 -7.40 -0.58
CA PRO A 87 10.60 -7.20 0.56
C PRO A 87 10.01 -6.19 1.55
N TYR A 88 10.05 -6.54 2.83
CA TYR A 88 9.62 -5.64 3.89
C TYR A 88 10.78 -4.71 4.29
N GLU A 89 10.61 -3.42 4.00
CA GLU A 89 11.57 -2.36 4.30
C GLU A 89 11.02 -1.42 5.40
N GLY A 90 10.24 -1.97 6.34
CA GLY A 90 9.65 -1.23 7.47
C GLY A 90 8.25 -0.65 7.18
N ALA A 91 7.79 0.25 8.06
CA ALA A 91 6.42 0.76 8.04
C ALA A 91 6.04 1.55 6.75
N SER A 92 7.03 2.04 6.00
CA SER A 92 6.79 2.76 4.73
C SER A 92 6.64 1.82 3.51
N THR A 93 6.80 0.51 3.70
CA THR A 93 6.72 -0.49 2.60
C THR A 93 5.41 -0.38 1.84
N SER A 94 4.27 -0.28 2.54
CA SER A 94 2.96 -0.18 1.91
C SER A 94 2.78 1.11 1.12
N GLU A 95 3.29 2.24 1.64
CA GLU A 95 3.28 3.52 0.94
C GLU A 95 4.08 3.46 -0.35
N ARG A 96 5.32 2.96 -0.28
CA ARG A 96 6.22 2.85 -1.43
C ARG A 96 5.63 1.93 -2.49
N PHE A 97 5.02 0.82 -2.08
CA PHE A 97 4.34 -0.12 -2.96
C PHE A 97 3.21 0.55 -3.75
N VAL A 98 2.25 1.18 -3.07
CA VAL A 98 1.09 1.79 -3.77
C VAL A 98 1.47 3.04 -4.58
N THR A 99 2.53 3.74 -4.17
CA THR A 99 3.08 4.87 -4.92
C THR A 99 3.71 4.40 -6.22
N LYS A 100 4.48 3.30 -6.19
CA LYS A 100 5.04 2.68 -7.40
C LYS A 100 3.94 2.26 -8.38
N LEU A 101 2.83 1.71 -7.89
CA LEU A 101 1.69 1.35 -8.74
C LEU A 101 1.05 2.58 -9.40
N ARG A 102 0.80 3.65 -8.64
CA ARG A 102 0.11 4.85 -9.14
C ARG A 102 0.95 5.66 -10.12
N TYR A 103 2.23 5.87 -9.84
CA TYR A 103 3.07 6.81 -10.61
C TYR A 103 4.15 6.13 -11.46
N GLY A 104 4.31 4.80 -11.36
CA GLY A 104 5.31 4.05 -12.11
C GLY A 104 6.76 4.24 -11.65
N LYS A 105 6.98 5.05 -10.60
CA LYS A 105 8.30 5.30 -10.00
C LYS A 105 8.29 4.84 -8.54
N ALA A 106 9.32 4.12 -8.11
CA ALA A 106 9.63 4.07 -6.69
C ALA A 106 10.03 5.48 -6.27
N LEU A 107 9.46 6.01 -5.19
CA LEU A 107 9.95 7.28 -4.65
C LEU A 107 11.45 7.12 -4.36
N PRO A 108 12.28 8.13 -4.66
CA PRO A 108 13.62 8.17 -4.10
C PRO A 108 13.46 8.08 -2.58
N GLU A 109 14.27 7.21 -1.98
CA GLU A 109 14.45 7.11 -0.53
C GLU A 109 14.56 8.54 0.01
N ARG A 110 13.76 8.89 1.01
CA ARG A 110 13.67 10.25 1.55
C ARG A 110 15.08 10.84 1.67
N VAL A 111 15.39 11.88 0.90
CA VAL A 111 16.41 12.82 1.33
C VAL A 111 15.79 13.52 2.52
N SER A 112 16.29 13.21 3.72
CA SER A 112 16.05 13.99 4.92
C SER A 112 16.33 15.45 4.55
N GLU A 113 15.29 16.28 4.49
CA GLU A 113 15.54 17.72 4.45
C GLU A 113 16.24 18.14 5.76
N PRO A 114 17.23 19.04 5.69
CA PRO A 114 18.11 19.42 6.80
C PRO A 114 17.40 20.16 7.93
#